data_AF-A0A1W1BT08-F1
#
_entry.id   AF-A0A1W1BT08-F1
#
_cell.length_a   1.000
_cell.length_b   1.000
_cell.length_c   1.000
_cell.angle_alpha   90.00
_cell.angle_beta   90.00
_cell.angle_gamma   90.00
#
_symmetry.space_group_name_H-M   'P 1'
#
loop_
_entity.id
_entity.type
_entity.pdbx_description
1 polymer ?
#
loop_
_entity_poly.entity_id
_entity_poly.type
_entity_poly.pdbx_seq_one_letter_code
_entity_poly.pdbx_strand_id
1 'polypeptide(L)'
;MALSGVDMSIAYNHMEDKGAGMVGVDSMYTSSWNIFASQDIGDSWKIDASTEVSGVSASASYADYETKGNELDVILGYELSKNVSFDAIYTNTKYTETAKADNAIELSGKYTF
;
A
#
# COMPACT_ATOMS: atom_id res chain seq x y z
N MET A 1 -9.31 -13.22 -3.28
CA MET A 1 -9.37 -14.65 -3.64
C MET A 1 -8.12 -15.32 -3.10
N ALA A 2 -8.22 -16.45 -2.40
CA ALA A 2 -7.05 -17.18 -1.90
C ALA A 2 -6.63 -18.26 -2.90
N LEU A 3 -5.43 -18.18 -3.47
CA LEU A 3 -4.86 -19.23 -4.30
C LEU A 3 -3.64 -19.81 -3.57
N SER A 4 -3.71 -21.07 -3.13
CA SER A 4 -2.57 -21.76 -2.50
C SER A 4 -1.95 -21.04 -1.28
N GLY A 5 -2.76 -20.40 -0.44
CA GLY A 5 -2.26 -19.66 0.74
C GLY A 5 -1.74 -18.25 0.43
N VAL A 6 -1.97 -17.77 -0.80
CA VAL A 6 -1.76 -16.37 -1.18
C VAL A 6 -3.12 -15.72 -1.36
N ASP A 7 -3.38 -14.68 -0.59
CA ASP A 7 -4.55 -13.82 -0.75
C ASP A 7 -4.25 -12.75 -1.79
N MET A 8 -5.11 -12.63 -2.80
CA MET A 8 -4.98 -11.62 -3.86
C MET A 8 -6.21 -10.74 -3.93
N SER A 9 -5.99 -9.47 -4.21
CA SER A 9 -7.04 -8.49 -4.51
C SER A 9 -6.67 -7.60 -5.69
N ILE A 10 -7.73 -7.06 -6.31
CA ILE A 10 -7.66 -6.06 -7.36
C ILE A 10 -8.72 -5.01 -7.06
N ALA A 11 -8.34 -3.75 -7.17
CA ALA A 11 -9.21 -2.62 -6.94
C ALA A 11 -9.12 -1.62 -8.09
N TYR A 12 -10.22 -0.93 -8.34
CA TYR A 12 -10.31 0.18 -9.26
C TYR A 12 -11.18 1.26 -8.62
N ASN A 13 -10.80 2.51 -8.82
CA ASN A 13 -11.55 3.67 -8.37
C ASN A 13 -11.44 4.78 -9.42
N HIS A 14 -12.48 5.60 -9.50
CA HIS A 14 -12.49 6.83 -10.29
C HIS A 14 -12.85 8.00 -9.37
N MET A 15 -12.11 9.11 -9.50
CA MET A 15 -12.32 10.34 -8.75
C MET A 15 -12.64 11.50 -9.69
N GLU A 16 -13.88 12.00 -9.63
CA GLU A 16 -14.32 13.13 -10.46
C GLU A 16 -13.96 14.51 -9.87
N ASP A 17 -13.95 14.64 -8.52
CA ASP A 17 -13.67 15.90 -7.83
C ASP A 17 -13.15 15.66 -6.39
N LYS A 18 -12.47 16.67 -5.83
CA LYS A 18 -11.95 16.73 -4.46
C LYS A 18 -12.37 17.99 -3.69
N GLY A 19 -13.39 18.71 -4.15
CA GLY A 19 -13.78 20.04 -3.66
C GLY A 19 -14.08 20.16 -2.16
N ALA A 20 -14.48 19.07 -1.50
CA ALA A 20 -14.77 19.06 -0.05
C ALA A 20 -13.57 18.74 0.86
N GLY A 21 -12.40 18.43 0.30
CA GLY A 21 -11.28 17.89 1.06
C GLY A 21 -11.51 16.44 1.54
N MET A 22 -10.53 15.85 2.21
CA MET A 22 -10.60 14.47 2.70
C MET A 22 -11.21 14.40 4.11
N VAL A 23 -12.15 13.48 4.34
CA VAL A 23 -12.61 13.13 5.69
C VAL A 23 -11.85 11.89 6.16
N GLY A 24 -10.74 12.08 6.88
CA GLY A 24 -9.89 11.02 7.41
C GLY A 24 -8.60 10.77 6.61
N VAL A 25 -7.85 9.72 6.99
CA VAL A 25 -6.81 9.11 6.15
C VAL A 25 -7.54 8.32 5.08
N ASP A 26 -7.13 8.52 3.83
CA ASP A 26 -7.75 7.95 2.64
C ASP A 26 -8.19 6.48 2.81
N SER A 27 -9.46 6.19 2.59
CA SER A 27 -10.06 4.86 2.75
C SER A 27 -10.29 4.13 1.42
N MET A 28 -9.73 4.65 0.33
CA MET A 28 -9.82 4.02 -0.98
C MET A 28 -8.90 2.81 -1.07
N TYR A 29 -9.45 1.68 -1.55
CA TYR A 29 -8.70 0.43 -1.71
C TYR A 29 -7.52 0.55 -2.70
N THR A 30 -7.51 1.58 -3.54
CA THR A 30 -6.44 1.89 -4.49
C THR A 30 -5.28 2.67 -3.88
N SER A 31 -5.41 3.18 -2.66
CA SER A 31 -4.34 3.94 -1.98
C SER A 31 -3.18 3.04 -1.53
N SER A 32 -1.99 3.63 -1.51
CA SER A 32 -0.72 3.00 -1.12
C SER A 32 -0.06 3.74 0.05
N TRP A 33 1.15 3.32 0.41
CA TRP A 33 1.87 3.82 1.57
C TRP A 33 2.15 5.34 1.48
N ASN A 34 2.61 5.83 0.33
CA ASN A 34 2.95 7.25 0.12
C ASN A 34 1.93 7.99 -0.77
N ILE A 35 1.24 7.32 -1.69
CA ILE A 35 0.22 7.95 -2.56
C ILE A 35 -1.20 7.56 -2.12
N PHE A 36 -2.01 8.58 -1.89
CA PHE A 36 -3.42 8.45 -1.56
C PHE A 36 -4.28 8.69 -2.81
N ALA A 37 -5.05 7.68 -3.25
CA ALA A 37 -5.91 7.73 -4.42
C ALA A 37 -6.91 8.89 -4.39
N SER A 38 -7.39 9.28 -3.20
CA SER A 38 -8.24 10.47 -3.00
C SER A 38 -7.61 11.79 -3.48
N GLN A 39 -6.30 11.83 -3.73
CA GLN A 39 -5.59 13.00 -4.26
C GLN A 39 -5.36 12.96 -5.77
N ASP A 40 -5.69 11.85 -6.42
CA ASP A 40 -5.65 11.66 -7.86
C ASP A 40 -7.05 11.96 -8.43
N ILE A 41 -7.18 12.95 -9.31
CA ILE A 41 -8.44 13.18 -10.04
C ILE A 41 -8.31 12.40 -11.33
N GLY A 42 -9.10 11.34 -11.47
CA GLY A 42 -8.97 10.39 -12.57
C GLY A 42 -9.15 8.95 -12.12
N ASP A 43 -8.65 8.05 -12.96
CA ASP A 43 -8.65 6.61 -12.74
C ASP A 43 -7.45 6.16 -11.89
N SER A 44 -7.72 5.28 -10.94
CA SER A 44 -6.66 4.57 -10.20
C SER A 44 -7.00 3.09 -10.12
N TRP A 45 -5.96 2.26 -10.15
CA TRP A 45 -6.12 0.81 -9.94
C TRP A 45 -4.98 0.27 -9.10
N LYS A 46 -5.25 -0.84 -8.40
CA LYS A 46 -4.29 -1.51 -7.54
C LYS A 46 -4.43 -3.01 -7.64
N ILE A 47 -3.31 -3.70 -7.57
CA ILE A 47 -3.22 -5.14 -7.33
C ILE A 47 -2.42 -5.38 -6.07
N ASP A 48 -2.82 -6.39 -5.31
CA ASP A 48 -2.13 -6.79 -4.10
C ASP A 48 -2.12 -8.31 -3.96
N ALA A 49 -1.06 -8.79 -3.33
CA ALA A 49 -0.89 -10.17 -2.95
C ALA A 49 -0.27 -10.23 -1.54
N SER A 50 -0.78 -11.12 -0.70
CA SER A 50 -0.25 -11.35 0.64
C SER A 50 -0.24 -12.84 0.99
N THR A 51 0.67 -13.22 1.88
CA THR A 51 0.79 -14.57 2.40
C THR A 51 1.41 -14.55 3.78
N GLU A 52 1.27 -15.64 4.52
CA GLU A 52 1.95 -15.85 5.79
C GLU A 52 2.69 -17.19 5.74
N VAL A 53 3.99 -17.15 5.99
CA VAL A 53 4.84 -18.35 6.00
C VAL A 53 5.66 -18.36 7.28
N SER A 54 5.46 -19.39 8.11
CA SER A 54 6.23 -19.61 9.33
C SER A 54 6.22 -18.41 10.29
N GLY A 55 5.07 -17.72 10.41
CA GLY A 55 4.89 -16.56 11.30
C GLY A 55 5.46 -15.24 10.75
N VAL A 56 5.96 -15.23 9.52
CA VAL A 56 6.30 -14.00 8.79
C VAL A 56 5.16 -13.69 7.82
N SER A 57 4.51 -12.55 8.00
CA SER A 57 3.58 -12.01 7.02
C SER A 57 4.37 -11.31 5.92
N ALA A 58 3.94 -11.48 4.68
CA ALA A 58 4.50 -10.80 3.52
C ALA A 58 3.36 -10.27 2.66
N SER A 59 3.46 -9.02 2.24
CA SER A 59 2.57 -8.46 1.23
C SER A 59 3.35 -7.66 0.21
N ALA A 60 2.85 -7.66 -1.03
CA ALA A 60 3.32 -6.81 -2.08
C ALA A 60 2.11 -6.21 -2.82
N SER A 61 2.18 -4.94 -3.16
CA SER A 61 1.14 -4.30 -3.95
C SER A 61 1.70 -3.31 -4.95
N TYR A 62 1.02 -3.17 -6.07
CA TYR A 62 1.31 -2.15 -7.08
C TYR A 62 0.04 -1.36 -7.37
N ALA A 63 0.14 -0.04 -7.28
CA ALA A 63 -0.92 0.89 -7.62
C ALA A 63 -0.45 1.88 -8.68
N ASP A 64 -1.35 2.24 -9.59
CA ASP A 64 -1.12 3.20 -10.66
C ASP A 64 -2.28 4.20 -10.69
N TYR A 65 -1.92 5.47 -10.86
CA TYR A 65 -2.73 6.65 -10.64
C TYR A 65 -2.59 7.58 -11.84
N GLU A 66 -3.70 7.96 -12.47
CA GLU A 66 -3.73 8.70 -13.74
C GLU A 66 -2.86 9.97 -13.73
N THR A 67 -2.88 10.74 -12.62
CA THR A 67 -2.14 12.00 -12.52
C THR A 67 -1.00 11.97 -11.50
N LYS A 68 -0.89 10.91 -10.70
CA LYS A 68 0.08 10.78 -9.59
C LYS A 68 1.16 9.73 -9.81
N GLY A 69 1.18 9.05 -10.94
CA GLY A 69 2.19 8.05 -11.28
C GLY A 69 1.88 6.71 -10.63
N ASN A 70 2.86 6.04 -10.02
CA ASN A 70 2.67 4.70 -9.47
C ASN A 70 3.53 4.39 -8.25
N GLU A 71 3.15 3.34 -7.54
CA GLU A 71 3.81 2.89 -6.32
C GLU A 71 3.83 1.37 -6.23
N LEU A 72 5.02 0.83 -5.92
CA LEU A 72 5.21 -0.56 -5.51
C LEU A 72 5.55 -0.59 -4.02
N ASP A 73 4.79 -1.36 -3.25
CA ASP A 73 4.98 -1.58 -1.82
C ASP A 73 5.33 -3.04 -1.56
N VAL A 74 6.26 -3.28 -0.62
CA VAL A 74 6.55 -4.59 -0.05
C VAL A 74 6.62 -4.46 1.47
N ILE A 75 5.80 -5.22 2.19
CA ILE A 75 5.75 -5.21 3.64
C ILE A 75 6.03 -6.61 4.16
N LEU A 76 6.99 -6.71 5.08
CA LEU A 76 7.27 -7.92 5.85
C LEU A 76 6.96 -7.65 7.32
N GLY A 77 6.12 -8.48 7.92
CA GLY A 77 5.79 -8.41 9.34
C GLY A 77 6.22 -9.67 10.08
N TYR A 78 6.63 -9.51 11.33
CA TYR A 78 6.96 -10.61 12.21
C TYR A 78 6.47 -10.36 13.64
N GLU A 79 5.63 -11.28 14.13
CA GLU A 79 5.20 -11.29 15.53
C GLU A 79 6.23 -12.07 16.37
N LEU A 80 7.10 -11.33 17.08
CA LEU A 80 8.08 -11.95 17.98
C LEU A 80 7.39 -12.57 19.20
N SER A 81 6.34 -11.92 19.70
CA SER A 81 5.48 -12.43 20.76
C SER A 81 4.12 -11.72 20.71
N LYS A 82 3.13 -12.20 21.47
CA LYS A 82 1.80 -11.55 21.59
C LYS A 82 1.84 -10.05 21.91
N ASN A 83 2.93 -9.58 22.50
CA ASN A 83 3.11 -8.20 22.94
C ASN A 83 4.12 -7.43 22.08
N VAL A 84 4.87 -8.08 21.19
CA VAL A 84 5.96 -7.45 20.41
C VAL A 84 5.87 -7.87 18.94
N SER A 85 5.76 -6.90 18.04
CA SER A 85 5.81 -7.13 16.58
C SER A 85 6.76 -6.13 15.90
N PHE A 86 7.28 -6.53 14.74
CA PHE A 86 8.11 -5.70 13.88
C PHE A 86 7.62 -5.75 12.44
N ASP A 87 7.71 -4.62 11.76
CA ASP A 87 7.43 -4.50 10.33
C ASP A 87 8.60 -3.85 9.60
N ALA A 88 8.89 -4.33 8.40
CA ALA A 88 9.78 -3.70 7.45
C ALA A 88 8.98 -3.37 6.18
N ILE A 89 8.97 -2.11 5.79
CA ILE A 89 8.22 -1.59 4.66
C ILE A 89 9.22 -1.04 3.65
N TYR A 90 9.20 -1.56 2.43
CA TYR A 90 9.90 -1.00 1.29
C TYR A 90 8.88 -0.40 0.33
N THR A 91 9.18 0.79 -0.17
CA THR A 91 8.37 1.47 -1.19
C THR A 91 9.25 1.93 -2.34
N ASN A 92 8.73 1.82 -3.55
CA ASN A 92 9.25 2.45 -4.76
C ASN A 92 8.13 3.32 -5.34
N THR A 93 8.26 4.64 -5.18
CA THR A 93 7.20 5.58 -5.51
C THR A 93 7.64 6.54 -6.61
N LYS A 94 6.85 6.60 -7.67
CA LYS A 94 6.99 7.58 -8.75
C LYS A 94 5.81 8.55 -8.68
N TYR A 95 6.05 9.74 -8.13
CA TYR A 95 5.00 10.74 -7.85
C TYR A 95 4.40 11.45 -9.08
N THR A 96 4.97 11.26 -10.29
CA THR A 96 4.44 11.71 -11.59
C THR A 96 5.02 10.87 -12.72
N GLU A 97 4.36 10.80 -13.88
CA GLU A 97 4.84 10.00 -15.02
C GLU A 97 6.24 10.34 -15.56
N THR A 98 6.74 11.55 -15.30
CA THR A 98 8.09 11.96 -15.73
C THR A 98 9.12 11.93 -14.61
N ALA A 99 8.72 11.64 -13.38
CA ALA A 99 9.62 11.59 -12.24
C ALA A 99 10.48 10.32 -12.26
N LYS A 100 11.64 10.41 -11.60
CA LYS A 100 12.36 9.21 -11.17
C LYS A 100 11.65 8.63 -9.95
N ALA A 101 11.76 7.32 -9.76
CA ALA A 101 11.22 6.67 -8.58
C ALA A 101 12.10 6.95 -7.34
N ASP A 102 11.46 7.37 -6.26
CA ASP A 102 12.03 7.45 -4.93
C ASP A 102 11.91 6.09 -4.25
N ASN A 103 12.93 5.72 -3.47
CA ASN A 103 12.97 4.45 -2.76
C ASN A 103 13.06 4.75 -1.26
N ALA A 104 12.19 4.12 -0.47
CA ALA A 104 12.24 4.25 0.99
C ALA A 104 12.17 2.89 1.67
N ILE A 105 12.82 2.81 2.83
CA ILE A 105 12.68 1.70 3.77
C ILE A 105 12.27 2.29 5.12
N GLU A 106 11.16 1.81 5.66
CA GLU A 106 10.67 2.12 6.99
C GLU A 106 10.70 0.86 7.85
N LEU A 107 11.14 1.00 9.11
CA LEU A 107 11.13 -0.08 10.10
C LEU A 107 10.25 0.35 11.26
N SER A 108 9.27 -0.48 11.59
CA SER A 108 8.32 -0.25 12.67
C SER A 108 8.44 -1.33 13.74
N GLY A 109 8.25 -0.96 15.00
CA GLY A 109 8.21 -1.88 16.13
C GLY A 109 7.08 -1.50 17.06
N LYS A 110 6.24 -2.46 17.41
CA LYS A 110 5.09 -2.24 18.30
C LYS A 110 5.24 -3.07 19.57
N TYR A 111 4.96 -2.44 20.70
CA TYR A 111 4.83 -3.09 21.99
C TYR A 111 3.46 -2.77 22.62
N THR A 112 2.77 -3.77 23.19
CA THR A 112 1.49 -3.59 23.88
C THR A 112 1.54 -4.20 25.29
N PHE A 113 0.97 -3.50 26.28
CA PHE A 113 0.96 -3.88 27.70
C PHE A 113 -0.24 -4.74 28.07
#